data_AF-A0A2G8JCB0-F1
#
_entry.id   AF-A0A2G8JCB0-F1
#
_cell.length_a   1.000
_cell.length_b   1.000
_cell.length_c   1.000
_cell.angle_alpha   90.00
_cell.angle_beta   90.00
_cell.angle_gamma   90.00
#
_symmetry.space_group_name_H-M   'P 1'
#
loop_
_entity.id
_entity.type
_entity.pdbx_description
1 polymer ?
#
loop_
_entity_poly.entity_id
_entity_poly.type
_entity_poly.pdbx_seq_one_letter_code
_entity_poly.pdbx_strand_id
1 'polypeptide(L)'
;ENCYNNGIRYNNGEIFKNFTSCQQCQCLDTINCETIPCDPAPCTHPITRQCCPSCIGCHYHGENWISGADFADPRDDCGICHCENGNVFCQKVPCPSLNCPHQTQLENTCCPTCIEVDCVYDGTTHGHGTIFPHAEDECQECSCNDGDVYCQRNPCTQPQCPYPSEGLL
;
A
#
# COMPACT_ATOMS: atom_id res chain seq x y z
N GLU A 1 -8.48 -19.77 -57.40
CA GLU A 1 -9.26 -18.53 -57.20
C GLU A 1 -8.58 -17.67 -56.11
N ASN A 2 -9.01 -16.42 -55.93
CA ASN A 2 -8.45 -15.54 -54.88
C ASN A 2 -9.32 -15.59 -53.63
N CYS A 3 -8.72 -15.41 -52.46
CA CYS A 3 -9.45 -15.41 -51.20
C CYS A 3 -9.78 -13.99 -50.74
N TYR A 4 -10.83 -13.85 -49.92
CA TYR A 4 -11.20 -12.58 -49.30
C TYR A 4 -11.35 -12.78 -47.78
N ASN A 5 -10.57 -12.06 -46.97
CA ASN A 5 -10.66 -12.08 -45.50
C ASN A 5 -10.85 -10.66 -44.96
N ASN A 6 -11.87 -10.42 -44.14
CA ASN A 6 -12.16 -9.10 -43.55
C ASN A 6 -12.12 -7.94 -44.57
N GLY A 7 -12.60 -8.17 -45.80
CA GLY A 7 -12.60 -7.19 -46.89
C GLY A 7 -11.28 -7.03 -47.67
N ILE A 8 -10.22 -7.76 -47.29
CA ILE A 8 -8.93 -7.75 -47.98
C ILE A 8 -8.84 -8.94 -48.95
N ARG A 9 -8.37 -8.69 -50.18
CA ARG A 9 -8.15 -9.72 -51.21
C ARG A 9 -6.73 -10.29 -51.10
N TYR A 10 -6.63 -11.60 -51.02
CA TYR A 10 -5.36 -12.35 -50.98
C TYR A 10 -5.22 -13.19 -52.25
N ASN A 11 -4.02 -13.20 -52.83
CA ASN A 11 -3.73 -14.04 -53.98
C ASN A 11 -3.62 -15.50 -53.56
N ASN A 12 -3.90 -16.41 -54.49
CA ASN A 12 -3.70 -17.84 -54.23
C ASN A 12 -2.22 -18.11 -53.89
N GLY A 13 -1.98 -18.84 -52.81
CA GLY A 13 -0.66 -19.12 -52.23
C GLY A 13 -0.17 -18.11 -51.19
N GLU A 14 -0.84 -16.95 -51.04
CA GLU A 14 -0.42 -15.90 -50.11
C GLU A 14 -0.61 -16.30 -48.65
N ILE A 15 0.37 -15.96 -47.80
CA ILE A 15 0.37 -16.23 -46.36
C ILE A 15 0.29 -14.90 -45.60
N PHE A 16 -0.61 -14.82 -44.63
CA PHE A 16 -0.79 -13.65 -43.79
C PHE A 16 -0.99 -14.04 -42.32
N LYS A 17 -0.67 -13.13 -41.40
CA LYS A 17 -0.75 -13.35 -39.96
C LYS A 17 -1.79 -12.45 -39.32
N ASN A 18 -2.59 -13.03 -38.43
CA ASN A 18 -3.47 -12.31 -37.52
C ASN A 18 -2.89 -12.42 -36.11
N PHE A 19 -2.26 -11.35 -35.65
CA PHE A 19 -1.63 -11.32 -34.32
C PHE A 19 -2.64 -11.19 -33.17
N THR A 20 -3.87 -10.76 -33.46
CA THR A 20 -4.94 -10.66 -32.45
C THR A 20 -5.52 -12.04 -32.11
N SER A 21 -5.72 -12.89 -33.11
CA SER A 21 -6.17 -14.28 -32.92
C SER A 21 -5.04 -15.31 -32.90
N CYS A 22 -3.78 -14.85 -32.97
CA CYS A 22 -2.57 -15.70 -33.01
C CYS A 22 -2.63 -16.76 -34.11
N GLN A 23 -3.04 -16.37 -35.32
CA GLN A 23 -3.22 -17.28 -36.45
C GLN A 23 -2.32 -16.91 -37.62
N GLN A 24 -1.81 -17.93 -38.30
CA GLN A 24 -1.24 -17.81 -39.63
C GLN A 24 -2.20 -18.46 -40.61
N CYS A 25 -2.57 -17.72 -41.65
CA CYS A 25 -3.52 -18.16 -42.65
C CYS A 25 -2.86 -18.21 -44.02
N GLN A 26 -3.30 -19.15 -44.85
CA GLN A 26 -2.89 -19.28 -46.24
C GLN A 26 -4.11 -19.34 -47.15
N CYS A 27 -4.05 -18.64 -48.29
CA CYS A 27 -5.04 -18.75 -49.34
C CYS A 27 -4.70 -19.93 -50.26
N LEU A 28 -5.56 -20.96 -50.29
CA LEU A 28 -5.48 -22.11 -51.21
C LEU A 28 -6.87 -22.36 -51.79
N ASP A 29 -7.34 -21.42 -52.63
CA ASP A 29 -8.74 -21.27 -53.08
C ASP A 29 -9.76 -20.92 -51.96
N THR A 30 -9.54 -21.44 -50.75
CA THR A 30 -10.17 -21.03 -49.50
C THR A 30 -9.13 -20.57 -48.49
N ILE A 31 -9.56 -19.87 -47.44
CA ILE A 31 -8.67 -19.45 -46.34
C ILE A 31 -8.54 -20.62 -45.36
N ASN A 32 -7.31 -21.07 -45.15
CA ASN A 32 -6.98 -22.06 -44.12
C ASN A 32 -6.11 -21.38 -43.07
N CYS A 33 -6.53 -21.40 -41.81
CA CYS A 33 -5.82 -20.77 -40.71
C CYS A 33 -5.41 -21.80 -39.67
N GLU A 34 -4.19 -21.66 -39.18
CA GLU A 34 -3.64 -22.46 -38.08
C GLU A 34 -3.14 -21.53 -36.98
N THR A 35 -3.17 -22.00 -35.74
CA THR A 35 -2.60 -21.25 -34.61
C THR A 35 -1.09 -21.18 -34.74
N ILE A 36 -0.51 -20.01 -34.52
CA ILE A 36 0.94 -19.84 -34.49
C ILE A 36 1.47 -20.56 -33.24
N PRO A 37 2.30 -21.61 -33.39
CA PRO A 37 2.91 -22.26 -32.24
C PRO A 37 3.94 -21.32 -31.60
N CYS A 38 3.94 -21.25 -30.28
CA CYS A 38 4.92 -20.50 -29.51
C CYS A 38 5.73 -21.46 -28.63
N ASP A 39 7.04 -21.23 -28.57
CA ASP A 39 7.87 -21.90 -27.59
C ASP A 39 7.54 -21.38 -26.18
N PRO A 40 7.57 -22.23 -25.14
CA PRO A 40 7.46 -21.79 -23.76
C PRO A 40 8.56 -20.79 -23.42
N ALA A 41 8.20 -19.68 -22.78
CA ALA A 41 9.18 -18.72 -22.31
C ALA A 41 9.94 -19.27 -21.08
N PRO A 42 11.27 -19.21 -21.04
CA PRO A 42 12.08 -19.68 -19.91
C PRO A 42 12.14 -18.64 -18.77
N CYS A 43 11.01 -18.02 -18.44
CA CYS A 43 10.88 -17.02 -17.38
C CYS A 43 9.49 -17.10 -16.74
N THR A 44 9.34 -16.51 -15.56
CA THR A 44 8.15 -16.68 -14.72
C THR A 44 7.01 -15.73 -15.06
N HIS A 45 7.32 -14.56 -15.62
CA HIS A 45 6.39 -13.46 -15.86
C HIS A 45 6.62 -12.86 -17.25
N PRO A 46 6.55 -13.65 -18.34
CA PRO A 46 6.82 -13.13 -19.68
C PRO A 46 5.80 -12.08 -20.10
N ILE A 47 6.23 -11.12 -20.91
CA ILE A 47 5.30 -10.26 -21.64
C ILE A 47 4.85 -10.95 -22.93
N THR A 48 3.58 -10.77 -23.30
CA THR A 48 3.11 -11.21 -24.62
C THR A 48 3.42 -10.13 -25.65
N ARG A 49 4.26 -10.45 -26.63
CA ARG A 49 4.45 -9.61 -27.82
C ARG A 49 3.82 -10.28 -29.02
N GLN A 50 2.93 -9.55 -29.69
CA GLN A 50 2.12 -10.09 -30.78
C GLN A 50 1.34 -11.31 -30.27
N CYS A 51 1.80 -12.52 -30.58
CA CYS A 51 1.20 -13.78 -30.18
C CYS A 51 1.98 -14.56 -29.12
N CYS A 52 3.29 -14.31 -28.96
CA CYS A 52 4.15 -15.20 -28.18
C CYS A 52 4.72 -14.53 -26.93
N PRO A 53 4.96 -15.31 -25.86
CA PRO A 53 5.60 -14.82 -24.66
C PRO A 53 7.09 -14.49 -24.92
N SER A 54 7.60 -13.48 -24.26
CA SER A 54 8.97 -13.00 -24.40
C SER A 54 9.51 -12.51 -23.06
N CYS A 55 10.75 -12.89 -22.74
CA CYS A 55 11.42 -12.54 -21.47
C CYS A 55 12.16 -11.20 -21.52
N ILE A 56 11.78 -10.29 -22.42
CA ILE A 56 12.40 -8.95 -22.53
C ILE A 56 11.87 -7.93 -21.50
N GLY A 57 10.93 -8.35 -20.66
CA GLY A 57 10.28 -7.57 -19.63
C GLY A 57 9.31 -8.45 -18.85
N CYS A 58 8.67 -7.90 -17.83
CA CYS A 58 7.81 -8.64 -16.93
C CYS A 58 6.36 -8.24 -17.06
N HIS A 59 5.45 -9.19 -17.26
CA HIS A 59 4.02 -8.97 -17.07
C HIS A 59 3.63 -9.33 -15.64
N TYR A 60 3.21 -8.35 -14.86
CA TYR A 60 2.93 -8.53 -13.44
C TYR A 60 1.70 -7.70 -13.04
N HIS A 61 0.66 -8.40 -12.53
CA HIS A 61 -0.64 -7.83 -12.13
C HIS A 61 -1.28 -6.89 -13.16
N GLY A 62 -1.26 -7.29 -14.44
CA GLY A 62 -1.91 -6.53 -15.51
C GLY A 62 -1.03 -5.43 -16.11
N GLU A 63 0.15 -5.18 -15.55
CA GLU A 63 1.08 -4.18 -16.06
C GLU A 63 2.34 -4.82 -16.66
N ASN A 64 2.94 -4.13 -17.63
CA ASN A 64 4.18 -4.55 -18.28
C ASN A 64 5.33 -3.66 -17.84
N TRP A 65 6.35 -4.27 -17.25
CA TRP A 65 7.57 -3.63 -16.79
C TRP A 65 8.74 -3.96 -17.69
N ILE A 66 9.59 -2.98 -17.98
CA ILE A 66 10.84 -3.22 -18.71
C ILE A 66 11.83 -3.97 -17.81
N SER A 67 12.69 -4.82 -18.39
CA SER A 67 13.80 -5.42 -17.64
C SER A 67 14.69 -4.32 -17.04
N GLY A 68 15.12 -4.52 -15.80
CA GLY A 68 15.85 -3.56 -14.98
C GLY A 68 14.98 -2.57 -14.21
N ALA A 69 13.65 -2.62 -14.32
CA ALA A 69 12.76 -1.72 -13.58
C ALA A 69 12.52 -2.16 -12.14
N ASP A 70 12.55 -1.19 -11.23
CA ASP A 70 12.03 -1.31 -9.86
C ASP A 70 10.63 -0.68 -9.79
N PHE A 71 9.70 -1.32 -9.09
CA PHE A 71 8.32 -0.87 -8.94
C PHE A 71 7.70 -1.34 -7.61
N ALA A 72 6.65 -0.65 -7.14
CA ALA A 72 5.92 -1.05 -5.94
C ALA A 72 5.09 -2.31 -6.20
N ASP A 73 5.01 -3.25 -5.24
CA ASP A 73 4.16 -4.42 -5.36
C ASP A 73 2.68 -4.00 -5.21
N PRO A 74 1.82 -4.15 -6.23
CA PRO A 74 0.41 -3.81 -6.13
C PRO A 74 -0.37 -4.70 -5.12
N ARG A 75 0.27 -5.72 -4.54
CA ARG A 75 -0.33 -6.57 -3.51
C ARG A 75 0.08 -6.21 -2.08
N ASP A 76 1.12 -5.41 -1.90
CA ASP A 76 1.72 -5.13 -0.59
C ASP A 76 2.32 -3.73 -0.60
N ASP A 77 1.78 -2.82 0.23
CA ASP A 77 2.26 -1.44 0.34
C ASP A 77 3.74 -1.36 0.77
N CYS A 78 4.26 -2.41 1.42
CA CYS A 78 5.67 -2.56 1.78
C CYS A 78 6.51 -3.32 0.75
N GLY A 79 5.92 -3.80 -0.33
CA GLY A 79 6.61 -4.56 -1.36
C GLY A 79 7.29 -3.65 -2.37
N ILE A 80 8.57 -3.90 -2.62
CA ILE A 80 9.25 -3.41 -3.82
C ILE A 80 9.67 -4.62 -4.64
N CYS A 81 9.36 -4.58 -5.92
CA CYS A 81 9.67 -5.61 -6.88
C CYS A 81 10.66 -5.11 -7.92
N HIS A 82 11.51 -6.02 -8.40
CA HIS A 82 12.47 -5.81 -9.46
C HIS A 82 12.13 -6.73 -10.63
N CYS A 83 12.04 -6.19 -11.84
CA CYS A 83 11.88 -6.96 -13.06
C CYS A 83 13.23 -7.22 -13.71
N GLU A 84 13.60 -8.49 -13.90
CA GLU A 84 14.82 -8.85 -14.62
C GLU A 84 14.57 -10.03 -15.56
N ASN A 85 14.72 -9.78 -16.86
CA ASN A 85 14.58 -10.76 -17.96
C ASN A 85 13.31 -11.63 -17.84
N GLY A 86 12.16 -10.98 -17.61
CA GLY A 86 10.87 -11.65 -17.46
C GLY A 86 10.66 -12.37 -16.14
N ASN A 87 11.50 -12.11 -15.15
CA ASN A 87 11.33 -12.61 -13.78
C ASN A 87 11.13 -11.46 -12.81
N VAL A 88 10.21 -11.63 -11.88
CA VAL A 88 9.87 -10.63 -10.86
C VAL A 88 10.42 -11.11 -9.52
N PHE A 89 11.17 -10.22 -8.86
CA PHE A 89 11.76 -10.47 -7.54
C PHE A 89 11.24 -9.42 -6.58
N CYS A 90 10.41 -9.82 -5.61
CA CYS A 90 9.83 -8.89 -4.64
C CYS A 90 10.45 -9.08 -3.26
N GLN A 91 10.67 -7.96 -2.56
CA GLN A 91 11.14 -7.91 -1.19
C GLN A 91 10.31 -6.93 -0.38
N LYS A 92 10.21 -7.18 0.93
CA LYS A 92 9.56 -6.24 1.85
C LYS A 92 10.55 -5.20 2.33
N VAL A 93 10.14 -3.94 2.30
CA VAL A 93 10.84 -2.84 2.94
C VAL A 93 10.65 -2.96 4.46
N PRO A 94 11.74 -3.02 5.26
CA PRO A 94 11.63 -3.03 6.70
C PRO A 94 11.19 -1.66 7.22
N CYS A 95 10.24 -1.65 8.15
CA CYS A 95 9.82 -0.44 8.81
C CYS A 95 10.76 -0.04 9.96
N PRO A 96 10.93 1.27 10.19
CA PRO A 96 11.70 1.74 11.33
C PRO A 96 11.00 1.36 12.65
N SER A 97 11.79 1.04 13.67
CA SER A 97 11.26 0.89 15.03
C SER A 97 10.85 2.24 15.58
N LEU A 98 9.60 2.35 16.04
CA LEU A 98 9.06 3.56 16.65
C LEU A 98 9.02 3.42 18.18
N ASN A 99 9.38 4.49 18.89
CA ASN A 99 9.37 4.57 20.36
C ASN A 99 8.24 5.51 20.82
N CYS A 100 6.99 5.12 20.56
CA CYS A 100 5.80 5.87 20.98
C CYS A 100 4.69 4.88 21.40
N PRO A 101 3.82 5.27 22.33
CA PRO A 101 2.79 4.39 22.89
C PRO A 101 1.69 4.06 21.86
N HIS A 102 1.39 5.00 20.96
CA HIS A 102 0.35 4.86 19.96
C HIS A 102 0.90 5.01 18.54
N GLN A 103 0.58 4.02 17.71
CA GLN A 103 1.02 3.93 16.32
C GLN A 103 -0.20 3.63 15.46
N THR A 104 -0.26 4.24 14.28
CA THR A 104 -1.26 3.91 13.27
C THR A 104 -0.59 3.71 11.92
N GLN A 105 -1.15 2.82 11.11
CA GLN A 105 -0.79 2.70 9.71
C GLN A 105 -1.85 3.41 8.88
N LEU A 106 -1.44 4.36 8.05
CA LEU A 106 -2.36 5.06 7.15
C LEU A 106 -2.64 4.19 5.93
N GLU A 107 -3.83 4.34 5.33
CA GLU A 107 -4.18 3.63 4.10
C GLU A 107 -3.15 3.93 2.99
N ASN A 108 -2.75 2.88 2.26
CA ASN A 108 -1.75 2.93 1.19
C ASN A 108 -0.35 3.38 1.65
N THR A 109 -0.01 3.15 2.93
CA THR A 109 1.34 3.40 3.46
C THR A 109 1.96 2.12 3.99
N CYS A 110 3.25 1.90 3.69
CA CYS A 110 3.96 0.72 4.18
C CYS A 110 4.10 0.72 5.71
N CYS A 111 4.58 1.82 6.27
CA CYS A 111 5.02 1.85 7.65
C CYS A 111 4.09 2.63 8.56
N PRO A 112 3.91 2.17 9.82
CA PRO A 112 3.16 2.93 10.80
C PRO A 112 3.87 4.24 11.13
N THR A 113 3.10 5.18 11.65
CA THR A 113 3.57 6.46 12.19
C THR A 113 3.05 6.63 13.61
N CYS A 114 3.80 7.35 14.45
CA CYS A 114 3.30 7.74 15.77
C CYS A 114 2.12 8.69 15.63
N ILE A 115 1.13 8.54 16.51
CA ILE A 115 0.02 9.47 16.62
C ILE A 115 -0.08 10.02 18.03
N GLU A 116 -0.40 11.31 18.11
CA GLU A 116 -0.77 11.96 19.36
C GLU A 116 -2.23 11.63 19.65
N VAL A 117 -2.49 11.20 20.89
CA VAL A 117 -3.83 10.81 21.34
C VAL A 117 -4.26 11.76 22.45
N ASP A 118 -5.46 12.32 22.29
CA ASP A 118 -6.09 13.14 23.32
C ASP A 118 -6.59 12.24 24.47
N CYS A 119 -6.51 12.76 25.69
CA CYS A 119 -6.94 12.05 26.88
C CYS A 119 -8.42 12.31 27.16
N VAL A 120 -9.09 11.34 27.78
CA VAL A 120 -10.42 11.54 28.37
C VAL A 120 -10.29 11.44 29.89
N TYR A 121 -10.58 12.55 30.57
CA TYR A 121 -10.53 12.65 32.03
C TYR A 121 -11.84 13.25 32.53
N ASP A 122 -12.49 12.56 33.48
CA ASP A 122 -13.79 12.96 34.05
C ASP A 122 -14.84 13.34 32.98
N GLY A 123 -14.92 12.54 31.92
CA GLY A 123 -15.85 12.77 30.80
C GLY A 123 -15.50 13.93 29.87
N THR A 124 -14.38 14.62 30.08
CA THR A 124 -13.89 15.74 29.26
C THR A 124 -12.68 15.31 28.43
N THR A 125 -12.60 15.77 27.18
CA THR A 125 -11.45 15.54 26.30
C THR A 125 -10.40 16.63 26.50
N HIS A 126 -9.16 16.19 26.76
CA HIS A 126 -7.99 17.05 26.95
C HIS A 126 -6.95 16.73 25.87
N GLY A 127 -6.51 17.76 25.15
CA GLY A 127 -5.52 17.59 24.07
C GLY A 127 -4.19 17.05 24.58
N HIS A 128 -3.45 16.31 23.75
CA HIS A 128 -2.06 15.93 24.06
C HIS A 128 -1.23 17.16 24.49
N GLY A 129 -0.42 17.01 25.54
CA GLY A 129 0.45 18.06 26.07
C GLY A 129 -0.24 19.11 26.93
N THR A 130 -1.57 19.01 27.11
CA THR A 130 -2.31 19.94 27.97
C THR A 130 -2.13 19.59 29.45
N ILE A 131 -2.19 20.63 30.30
CA ILE A 131 -2.18 20.55 31.76
C ILE A 131 -3.51 21.11 32.26
N PHE A 132 -4.14 20.42 33.21
CA PHE A 132 -5.45 20.76 33.74
C PHE A 132 -5.58 20.36 35.23
N PRO A 133 -6.42 21.05 36.03
CA PRO A 133 -6.63 20.69 37.43
C PRO A 133 -7.41 19.37 37.57
N HIS A 134 -7.19 18.64 38.66
CA HIS A 134 -7.97 17.45 39.00
C HIS A 134 -9.44 17.83 39.29
N ALA A 135 -10.39 16.95 38.93
CA ALA A 135 -11.82 17.24 39.02
C ALA A 135 -12.31 17.49 40.45
N GLU A 136 -11.73 16.77 41.42
CA GLU A 136 -12.16 16.80 42.83
C GLU A 136 -11.12 17.38 43.81
N ASP A 137 -9.85 17.55 43.41
CA ASP A 137 -8.75 17.94 44.30
C ASP A 137 -7.99 19.12 43.68
N GLU A 138 -8.31 20.35 44.12
CA GLU A 138 -7.68 21.58 43.61
C GLU A 138 -6.16 21.62 43.80
N CYS A 139 -5.60 20.75 44.64
CA CYS A 139 -4.16 20.63 44.84
C CYS A 139 -3.48 19.63 43.91
N GLN A 140 -4.24 18.97 43.04
CA GLN A 140 -3.70 18.09 42.04
C GLN A 140 -3.75 18.73 40.66
N GLU A 141 -2.65 18.55 39.93
CA GLU A 141 -2.50 18.98 38.57
C GLU A 141 -2.24 17.76 37.71
N CYS A 142 -3.00 17.63 36.64
CA CYS A 142 -2.96 16.51 35.72
C CYS A 142 -2.40 16.97 34.37
N SER A 143 -1.65 16.10 33.70
CA SER A 143 -1.21 16.30 32.33
C SER A 143 -1.70 15.17 31.43
N CYS A 144 -2.05 15.52 30.19
CA CYS A 144 -2.32 14.55 29.15
C CYS A 144 -1.05 14.27 28.36
N ASN A 145 -0.59 13.01 28.36
CA ASN A 145 0.54 12.58 27.56
C ASN A 145 0.17 11.31 26.77
N ASP A 146 -0.15 11.52 25.50
CA ASP A 146 -0.49 10.48 24.53
C ASP A 146 -1.58 9.53 25.03
N GLY A 147 -2.76 10.06 25.33
CA GLY A 147 -3.92 9.28 25.79
C GLY A 147 -3.89 8.92 27.28
N ASP A 148 -2.73 8.99 27.93
CA ASP A 148 -2.58 8.72 29.35
C ASP A 148 -2.62 10.01 30.19
N VAL A 149 -3.38 9.97 31.29
CA VAL A 149 -3.50 11.08 32.24
C VAL A 149 -2.58 10.83 33.43
N TYR A 150 -1.71 11.80 33.71
CA TYR A 150 -0.77 11.76 34.83
C TYR A 150 -1.10 12.88 35.80
N CYS A 151 -1.60 12.55 36.99
CA CYS A 151 -1.89 13.53 38.04
C CYS A 151 -0.82 13.51 39.13
N GLN A 152 -0.33 14.69 39.49
CA GLN A 152 0.60 14.90 40.58
C GLN A 152 0.00 15.83 41.63
N ARG A 153 0.29 15.55 42.90
CA ARG A 153 -0.17 16.38 44.00
C ARG A 153 0.85 17.48 44.30
N ASN A 154 0.42 18.72 44.17
CA ASN A 154 1.19 19.89 44.54
C ASN A 154 0.92 20.27 46.01
N PRO A 155 1.85 21.01 46.66
CA PRO A 155 1.61 21.55 48.00
C PRO A 155 0.40 22.48 48.00
N CYS A 156 -0.69 22.07 48.67
CA CYS A 156 -1.81 22.95 48.92
C CYS A 156 -1.38 24.11 49.81
N THR A 157 -1.55 25.35 49.38
CA THR A 157 -1.69 26.44 50.34
C THR A 157 -3.05 26.28 51.00
N GLN A 158 -3.10 25.63 52.17
CA GLN A 158 -4.30 25.71 53.00
C GLN A 158 -4.64 27.19 53.23
N PRO A 159 -5.93 27.59 53.14
CA PRO A 159 -6.29 28.94 53.51
C PRO A 159 -5.86 29.18 54.96
N GLN A 160 -5.16 30.29 55.19
CA GLN A 160 -5.00 30.83 56.55
C GLN A 160 -6.41 31.17 57.04
N CYS A 161 -7.03 30.30 57.83
CA CYS A 161 -8.31 30.58 58.47
C CYS A 161 -8.15 31.84 59.35
N PRO A 162 -8.90 32.93 59.10
CA PRO A 162 -8.76 34.16 59.89
C PRO A 162 -9.21 33.98 61.36
N TYR A 163 -9.89 32.88 61.67
CA TYR A 163 -10.45 32.61 63.00
C TYR A 163 -10.24 31.14 63.39
N PRO A 164 -9.22 30.81 64.21
CA PRO A 164 -9.20 29.55 64.93
C PRO A 164 -10.37 29.56 65.95
N SER A 165 -11.17 28.50 65.98
CA SER A 165 -12.19 28.32 67.02
C SER A 165 -11.48 28.14 68.37
N GLU A 166 -11.55 29.15 69.24
CA GLU A 166 -11.17 28.98 70.64
C GLU A 166 -12.08 27.91 71.26
N GLY A 167 -11.46 26.84 71.75
CA GLY A 167 -12.14 25.78 72.47
C GLY A 167 -12.80 26.34 73.73
N LEU A 168 -14.11 26.10 73.85
CA LEU A 168 -14.85 26.29 75.09
C LEU A 168 -14.35 25.29 76.15
N LEU A 169 -13.72 25.80 77.20
CA LEU A 169 -13.63 25.21 78.54
C LEU A 169 -13.99 26.26 79.58
#